data_AF-A0A8C6UNC9-F1
#
_entry.id   AF-A0A8C6UNC9-F1
#
_cell.length_a   1.000
_cell.length_b   1.000
_cell.length_c   1.000
_cell.angle_alpha   90.00
_cell.angle_beta   90.00
_cell.angle_gamma   90.00
#
_symmetry.space_group_name_H-M   'P 1'
#
loop_
_entity.id
_entity.type
_entity.pdbx_description
1 polymer ?
#
loop_
_entity_poly.entity_id
_entity_poly.type
_entity_poly.pdbx_seq_one_letter_code
_entity_poly.pdbx_strand_id
1 'polypeptide(L)'
;MCLFGHSVSVVKGVCLLLFLLLIALSSSALNLRRFTGCAVREFTFMAKKPGCGGLHVTTDACWGRCETWEKPIVDPPYIESFQRVCTYNESRLVTVRLPHCLRGCGLCLTRTTECETAV
;
A
#
# COMPACT_ATOMS: atom_id res chain seq x y z
N MET A 1 -19.67 -18.75 52.75
CA MET A 1 -19.14 -19.53 51.61
C MET A 1 -18.60 -18.55 50.57
N CYS A 2 -17.35 -18.08 50.71
CA CYS A 2 -16.75 -17.05 49.83
C CYS A 2 -15.38 -17.52 49.29
N LEU A 3 -15.30 -18.73 48.73
CA LEU A 3 -14.04 -19.31 48.22
C LEU A 3 -14.01 -19.50 46.69
N PHE A 4 -15.04 -19.08 45.94
CA PHE A 4 -15.10 -19.27 44.48
C PHE A 4 -14.82 -17.99 43.65
N GLY A 5 -14.58 -16.84 44.28
CA GLY A 5 -14.37 -15.57 43.56
C GLY A 5 -12.95 -15.36 43.01
N HIS A 6 -11.93 -15.92 43.67
CA HIS A 6 -10.52 -15.72 43.26
C HIS A 6 -10.11 -16.57 42.04
N SER A 7 -10.57 -17.83 41.96
CA SER A 7 -10.17 -18.74 40.87
C SER A 7 -10.73 -18.30 39.49
N VAL A 8 -11.93 -17.72 39.44
CA VAL A 8 -12.55 -17.30 38.17
C VAL A 8 -11.84 -16.07 37.58
N SER A 9 -11.35 -15.17 38.42
CA SER A 9 -10.66 -13.95 37.98
C SER A 9 -9.25 -14.24 37.45
N VAL A 10 -8.55 -15.21 38.07
CA VAL A 10 -7.22 -15.65 37.63
C VAL A 10 -7.30 -16.38 36.29
N VAL A 11 -8.30 -17.26 36.10
CA VAL A 11 -8.50 -17.99 34.84
C VAL A 11 -8.81 -17.04 33.67
N LYS A 12 -9.63 -16.00 33.91
CA LYS A 12 -9.90 -14.97 32.90
C LYS A 12 -8.67 -14.15 32.54
N GLY A 13 -7.87 -13.76 33.54
CA GLY A 13 -6.63 -13.00 33.33
C GLY A 13 -5.58 -13.79 32.55
N VAL A 14 -5.38 -15.06 32.92
CA VAL A 14 -4.45 -15.98 32.22
C VAL A 14 -4.91 -16.24 30.79
N CYS A 15 -6.21 -16.46 30.58
CA CYS A 15 -6.75 -16.66 29.23
C CYS A 15 -6.57 -15.41 28.37
N LEU A 16 -6.86 -14.22 28.90
CA LEU A 16 -6.66 -12.95 28.20
C LEU A 16 -5.18 -12.73 27.83
N LEU A 17 -4.26 -13.03 28.75
CA LEU A 17 -2.82 -12.95 28.49
C LEU A 17 -2.37 -13.93 27.41
N LEU A 18 -2.85 -15.18 27.43
CA LEU A 18 -2.56 -16.16 26.38
C LEU A 18 -3.11 -15.71 25.02
N PHE A 19 -4.33 -15.17 24.98
CA PHE A 19 -4.92 -14.63 23.74
C PHE A 19 -4.09 -13.46 23.19
N LEU A 20 -3.68 -12.52 24.04
CA LEU A 20 -2.83 -11.40 23.64
C LEU A 20 -1.45 -11.87 23.15
N LEU A 21 -0.86 -12.87 23.80
CA LEU A 21 0.42 -13.46 23.39
C LEU A 21 0.31 -14.16 22.03
N LEU A 22 -0.78 -14.88 21.78
CA LEU A 22 -1.08 -15.51 20.49
C LEU A 22 -1.25 -14.48 19.37
N ILE A 23 -1.94 -13.36 19.63
CA ILE A 23 -2.10 -12.28 18.65
C ILE A 23 -0.75 -11.64 18.34
N ALA A 24 0.08 -11.38 19.36
CA ALA A 24 1.42 -10.81 19.17
C ALA A 24 2.33 -11.72 18.32
N LEU A 25 2.29 -13.04 18.56
CA LEU A 25 3.03 -14.02 17.75
C LEU A 25 2.51 -14.13 16.31
N SER A 26 1.23 -13.83 16.08
CA SER A 26 0.59 -13.94 14.75
C SER A 26 0.84 -12.73 13.86
N SER A 27 1.54 -11.70 14.34
CA SER A 27 1.89 -10.51 13.56
C SER A 27 3.00 -10.80 12.54
N SER A 28 2.68 -11.56 11.50
CA SER A 28 3.58 -11.76 10.37
C SER A 28 3.71 -10.44 9.60
N ALA A 29 4.84 -9.75 9.75
CA ALA A 29 5.21 -8.64 8.88
C ALA A 29 5.16 -9.14 7.42
N LEU A 30 4.25 -8.58 6.61
CA LEU A 30 4.11 -8.93 5.21
C LEU A 30 5.45 -8.73 4.51
N ASN A 31 6.03 -9.81 3.97
CA ASN A 31 7.30 -9.72 3.26
C ASN A 31 7.05 -9.06 1.89
N LEU A 32 7.28 -7.75 1.81
CA LEU A 32 7.14 -6.97 0.57
C LEU A 32 7.89 -7.61 -0.61
N ARG A 33 9.03 -8.30 -0.36
CA ARG A 33 9.79 -8.93 -1.45
C ARG A 33 9.09 -10.12 -2.08
N ARG A 34 8.10 -10.74 -1.44
CA ARG A 34 7.32 -11.87 -1.98
C ARG A 34 5.83 -11.58 -2.20
N PHE A 35 5.37 -10.38 -1.86
CA PHE A 35 3.98 -9.99 -2.09
C PHE A 35 3.60 -10.05 -3.58
N THR A 36 2.55 -10.81 -3.89
CA THR A 36 1.86 -10.84 -5.19
C THR A 36 0.45 -10.32 -4.95
N GLY A 37 0.04 -9.33 -5.73
CA GLY A 37 -1.15 -8.51 -5.49
C GLY A 37 -0.89 -7.04 -5.82
N CYS A 38 -1.96 -6.25 -5.90
CA CYS A 38 -1.93 -4.82 -6.16
C CYS A 38 -2.56 -4.08 -4.98
N ALA A 39 -1.86 -3.09 -4.42
CA ALA A 39 -2.31 -2.36 -3.24
C ALA A 39 -1.85 -0.89 -3.28
N VAL A 40 -2.61 -0.04 -2.58
CA VAL A 40 -2.26 1.36 -2.34
C VAL A 40 -1.14 1.42 -1.30
N ARG A 41 -0.11 2.23 -1.57
CA ARG A 41 0.97 2.53 -0.64
C ARG A 41 1.33 4.00 -0.67
N GLU A 42 1.80 4.48 0.47
CA GLU A 42 2.32 5.84 0.59
C GLU A 42 3.71 5.93 -0.06
N PHE A 43 3.89 6.93 -0.92
CA PHE A 43 5.15 7.22 -1.60
C PHE A 43 5.50 8.70 -1.46
N THR A 44 6.74 8.98 -1.08
CA THR A 44 7.26 10.35 -0.98
C THR A 44 8.16 10.66 -2.17
N PHE A 45 7.82 11.69 -2.93
CA PHE A 45 8.62 12.18 -4.05
C PHE A 45 8.95 13.66 -3.88
N MET A 46 10.04 14.11 -4.50
CA MET A 46 10.42 15.52 -4.49
C MET A 46 9.72 16.24 -5.65
N ALA A 47 8.68 17.02 -5.36
CA ALA A 47 8.01 17.87 -6.33
C ALA A 47 8.90 19.08 -6.66
N LYS A 48 9.16 19.30 -7.95
CA LYS A 48 9.96 20.41 -8.46
C LYS A 48 9.23 21.13 -9.60
N LYS A 49 9.37 22.44 -9.63
CA LYS A 49 8.89 23.31 -10.71
C LYS A 49 9.96 24.35 -11.02
N PRO A 50 10.26 24.64 -12.29
CA PRO A 50 11.17 25.73 -12.64
C PRO A 50 10.76 27.05 -11.97
N GLY A 51 11.70 27.73 -11.34
CA GLY A 51 11.45 29.01 -10.64
C GLY A 51 10.91 28.89 -9.20
N CYS A 52 10.88 27.69 -8.62
CA CYS A 52 10.53 27.44 -7.21
C CYS A 52 11.53 26.50 -6.53
N GLY A 53 11.52 26.47 -5.19
CA GLY A 53 12.17 25.44 -4.39
C GLY A 53 11.44 24.09 -4.50
N GLY A 54 12.18 23.00 -4.31
CA GLY A 54 11.60 21.66 -4.24
C GLY A 54 10.87 21.41 -2.91
N LEU A 55 9.84 20.56 -2.94
CA LEU A 55 9.10 20.13 -1.75
C LEU A 55 8.93 18.60 -1.77
N HIS A 56 9.23 17.92 -0.68
CA HIS A 56 8.86 16.52 -0.53
C HIS A 56 7.36 16.39 -0.32
N VAL A 57 6.70 15.68 -1.22
CA VAL A 57 5.27 15.40 -1.18
C VAL A 57 5.08 13.93 -0.96
N THR A 58 4.26 13.61 0.02
CA THR A 58 3.81 12.26 0.31
C THR A 58 2.42 12.06 -0.30
N THR A 59 2.25 11.00 -1.09
CA THR A 59 0.99 10.69 -1.77
C THR A 59 0.77 9.19 -1.87
N ASP A 60 -0.49 8.80 -2.06
CA ASP A 60 -0.87 7.42 -2.31
C ASP A 60 -0.57 7.03 -3.76
N ALA A 61 0.16 5.93 -3.95
CA ALA A 61 0.51 5.35 -5.23
C ALA A 61 0.23 3.84 -5.27
N CYS A 62 0.00 3.29 -6.46
CA CYS A 62 -0.22 1.86 -6.65
C CYS A 62 1.10 1.10 -6.72
N TRP A 63 1.18 0.01 -5.98
CA TRP A 63 2.35 -0.84 -5.91
C TRP A 63 1.95 -2.31 -5.82
N GLY A 64 2.69 -3.17 -6.53
CA GLY A 64 2.36 -4.59 -6.54
C GLY A 64 3.10 -5.40 -7.60
N ARG A 65 2.82 -6.71 -7.59
CA ARG A 65 3.17 -7.65 -8.66
C ARG A 65 1.91 -8.38 -9.08
N CYS A 66 1.60 -8.35 -10.37
CA CYS A 66 0.44 -9.06 -10.93
C CYS A 66 0.89 -10.40 -11.49
N GLU A 67 -0.01 -11.38 -11.48
CA GLU A 67 0.24 -12.66 -12.14
C GLU A 67 0.19 -12.46 -13.66
N THR A 68 1.20 -13.00 -14.34
CA THR A 68 1.32 -13.00 -15.79
C THR A 68 1.71 -14.40 -16.27
N TRP A 69 1.33 -14.75 -17.49
CA TRP A 69 1.73 -16.01 -18.09
C TRP A 69 1.99 -15.87 -19.59
N GLU A 70 2.82 -16.77 -20.08
CA GLU A 70 3.08 -16.96 -21.51
C GLU A 70 2.99 -18.45 -21.78
N LYS A 71 2.24 -18.81 -22.82
CA LYS A 71 1.96 -20.18 -23.21
C LYS A 71 2.35 -20.37 -24.67
N PRO A 72 3.29 -21.28 -24.97
CA PRO A 72 3.60 -21.62 -26.35
C PRO A 72 2.40 -22.30 -27.01
N ILE A 73 2.14 -21.95 -28.27
CA ILE A 73 1.10 -22.56 -29.13
C ILE A 73 1.75 -23.08 -30.42
N VAL A 74 1.11 -24.07 -31.06
CA VAL A 74 1.68 -24.77 -32.22
C VAL A 74 1.61 -23.93 -33.49
N ASP A 75 0.47 -23.29 -33.72
CA ASP A 75 0.24 -22.47 -34.89
C ASP A 75 0.65 -21.01 -34.62
N PRO A 76 1.03 -20.23 -35.66
CA PRO A 76 1.25 -18.80 -35.54
C PRO A 76 0.09 -18.12 -34.81
N PRO A 77 0.34 -17.24 -33.82
CA PRO A 77 1.60 -16.55 -33.51
C PRO A 77 2.62 -17.29 -32.62
N TYR A 78 2.49 -18.61 -32.42
CA TYR A 78 3.39 -19.47 -31.61
C TYR A 78 3.44 -19.18 -30.11
N ILE A 79 2.91 -18.05 -29.68
CA ILE A 79 2.85 -17.61 -28.29
C ILE A 79 1.47 -17.01 -28.00
N GLU A 80 0.82 -17.50 -26.96
CA GLU A 80 -0.34 -16.90 -26.31
C GLU A 80 0.15 -16.27 -25.00
N SER A 81 -0.19 -15.01 -24.72
CA SER A 81 0.31 -14.33 -23.51
C SER A 81 -0.80 -13.59 -22.78
N PHE A 82 -0.63 -13.49 -21.47
CA PHE A 82 -1.49 -12.76 -20.56
C PHE A 82 -0.62 -11.92 -19.64
N GLN A 83 -0.68 -10.62 -19.86
CA GLN A 83 0.09 -9.64 -19.14
C GLN A 83 -0.87 -8.75 -18.37
N ARG A 84 -0.55 -8.48 -17.10
CA ARG A 84 -1.29 -7.58 -16.24
C ARG A 84 -0.35 -6.67 -15.50
N VAL A 85 -0.80 -5.45 -15.26
CA VAL A 85 -0.05 -4.43 -14.52
C VAL A 85 -0.89 -3.85 -13.39
N CYS A 86 -0.24 -3.56 -12.27
CA CYS A 86 -0.87 -2.87 -11.15
C CYS A 86 -0.90 -1.38 -11.49
N THR A 87 -2.10 -0.83 -11.62
CA THR A 87 -2.32 0.55 -12.04
C THR A 87 -3.42 1.19 -11.20
N TYR A 88 -3.64 2.47 -11.46
CA TYR A 88 -4.66 3.27 -10.81
C TYR A 88 -6.05 2.92 -11.36
N ASN A 89 -6.97 2.59 -10.44
CA ASN A 89 -8.40 2.48 -10.73
C ASN A 89 -9.04 3.89 -10.70
N GLU A 90 -9.08 4.50 -9.52
CA GLU A 90 -9.56 5.86 -9.32
C GLU A 90 -8.41 6.79 -8.91
N SER A 91 -8.52 8.07 -9.27
CA SER A 91 -7.58 9.07 -8.78
C SER A 91 -8.17 10.45 -8.57
N ARG A 92 -7.78 11.09 -7.46
CA ARG A 92 -8.09 12.49 -7.15
C ARG A 92 -6.85 13.36 -7.26
N LEU A 93 -7.01 14.55 -7.81
CA LEU A 93 -5.95 15.55 -7.88
C LEU A 93 -5.98 16.45 -6.63
N VAL A 94 -4.83 16.66 -6.03
CA VAL A 94 -4.57 17.51 -4.86
C VAL A 94 -3.52 18.54 -5.26
N THR A 95 -3.61 19.78 -4.81
CA THR A 95 -2.61 20.81 -5.18
C THR A 95 -1.80 21.24 -3.96
N VAL A 96 -0.48 21.27 -4.10
CA VAL A 96 0.47 21.72 -3.07
C VAL A 96 1.15 23.02 -3.51
N ARG A 97 1.55 23.83 -2.53
CA ARG A 97 2.30 25.07 -2.79
C ARG A 97 3.80 24.83 -2.61
N LEU A 98 4.59 25.16 -3.63
CA LEU A 98 6.04 25.06 -3.53
C LEU A 98 6.64 26.27 -2.80
N PRO A 99 7.70 26.06 -1.98
CA PRO A 99 8.39 27.15 -1.30
C PRO A 99 9.27 27.95 -2.28
N HIS A 100 9.65 29.16 -1.89
CA HIS A 100 10.66 29.98 -2.59
C HIS A 100 10.40 30.18 -4.10
N CYS A 101 9.15 30.45 -4.47
CA CYS A 101 8.79 30.74 -5.85
C CYS A 101 9.09 32.20 -6.25
N LEU A 102 9.57 32.39 -7.46
CA LEU A 102 9.51 33.68 -8.15
C LEU A 102 8.03 34.12 -8.28
N ARG A 103 7.76 35.43 -8.23
CA ARG A 103 6.39 35.97 -8.18
C ARG A 103 5.52 35.38 -9.30
N GLY A 104 4.36 34.81 -8.91
CA GLY A 104 3.32 34.33 -9.85
C GLY A 104 3.26 32.83 -10.13
N CYS A 105 4.10 31.97 -9.52
CA CYS A 105 4.22 30.56 -9.95
C CYS A 105 4.19 29.51 -8.80
N GLY A 106 3.21 29.53 -7.88
CA GLY A 106 3.27 28.73 -6.64
C GLY A 106 2.63 27.33 -6.61
N LEU A 107 1.84 26.91 -7.60
CA LEU A 107 0.99 25.71 -7.50
C LEU A 107 1.58 24.49 -8.25
N CYS A 108 1.60 23.33 -7.58
CA CYS A 108 1.93 22.01 -8.12
C CYS A 108 0.78 21.03 -7.83
N LEU A 109 0.33 20.26 -8.84
CA LEU A 109 -0.66 19.20 -8.66
C LEU A 109 0.02 17.89 -8.23
N THR A 110 -0.67 17.14 -7.39
CA THR A 110 -0.32 15.85 -6.74
C THR A 110 -1.57 14.97 -6.86
N ARG A 111 -1.47 13.64 -6.77
CA ARG A 111 -2.59 12.74 -7.10
C ARG A 111 -2.69 11.62 -6.06
N THR A 112 -3.86 11.44 -5.48
CA THR A 112 -4.20 10.38 -4.52
C THR A 112 -5.05 9.32 -5.23
N THR A 113 -4.91 8.04 -4.87
CA THR A 113 -5.30 6.95 -5.79
C THR A 113 -5.86 5.69 -5.14
N GLU A 114 -6.74 5.02 -5.88
CA GLU A 114 -7.18 3.63 -5.67
C GLU A 114 -6.54 2.72 -6.74
N CYS A 115 -6.36 1.44 -6.45
CA CYS A 115 -5.56 0.53 -7.28
C CYS A 115 -6.35 -0.67 -7.82
N GLU A 116 -6.07 -1.04 -9.07
CA GLU A 116 -6.56 -2.25 -9.71
C GLU A 116 -5.48 -2.96 -10.53
N THR A 117 -5.78 -4.18 -10.93
CA THR A 117 -4.98 -4.94 -11.91
C THR A 117 -5.61 -4.80 -13.29
N ALA A 118 -4.94 -4.12 -14.21
CA ALA A 118 -5.40 -3.96 -15.60
C ALA A 118 -4.65 -4.90 -16.55
N VAL A 119 -5.27 -5.18 -17.71
CA VAL A 119 -4.74 -5.99 -18.82
C VAL A 119 -4.14 -5.06 -19.87
#